data_AF-A0ABD2D8Q7-F1
#
_entry.id   AF-A0ABD2D8Q7-F1
#
_cell.length_a   1.000
_cell.length_b   1.000
_cell.length_c   1.000
_cell.angle_alpha   90.00
_cell.angle_beta   90.00
_cell.angle_gamma   90.00
#
_symmetry.space_group_name_H-M   'P 1'
#
loop_
_entity.id
_entity.type
_entity.pdbx_description
1 polymer ?
#
loop_
_entity_poly.entity_id
_entity_poly.type
_entity_poly.pdbx_seq_one_letter_code
_entity_poly.pdbx_strand_id
1 'polypeptide(L)'
;MKPGFSPRGGGFGGRGGFGDRGGRGGGRGGFGGGRGRGGGFRGRGRGGGGGGGGGGGGGGRGGGFQSGGNRGRGRGGKRGNQSGKNVMVEPHRHEGVFICRGKEDALVTKNLVPGESVYGEKRVSIAEGDDKIEYRAWNPFRSKLAAAILGGIDQIHIKPGAKVLYLGAASGTTVSHVSDIVGLDGLVYAVEFSHRSGRDLINLAKKRTNIIPVIEDARHPHKYRMLIAMVDVIFADVAQPDQTRIVALNAHTFLRNGGHFVISIK
;
A
#
# COMPACT_ATOMS: atom_id res chain seq x y z
N MET A 1 -18.97 -44.94 32.83
CA MET A 1 -18.06 -44.90 33.99
C MET A 1 -16.62 -44.94 33.49
N LYS A 2 -15.87 -43.86 33.68
CA LYS A 2 -14.40 -43.82 33.62
C LYS A 2 -13.95 -43.15 34.93
N PRO A 3 -13.10 -43.77 35.76
CA PRO A 3 -12.72 -43.22 37.06
C PRO A 3 -11.69 -42.10 36.92
N GLY A 4 -11.89 -41.05 37.71
CA GLY A 4 -10.93 -39.97 37.90
C GLY A 4 -9.75 -40.41 38.75
N PHE A 5 -8.62 -39.73 38.54
CA PHE A 5 -7.46 -39.84 39.40
C PHE A 5 -7.02 -38.43 39.81
N SER A 6 -7.23 -38.13 41.09
CA SER A 6 -6.55 -37.08 41.83
C SER A 6 -5.60 -37.76 42.82
N PRO A 7 -4.47 -37.10 43.15
CA PRO A 7 -4.01 -37.15 44.54
C PRO A 7 -3.93 -35.76 45.16
N ARG A 8 -4.61 -35.65 46.32
CA ARG A 8 -4.18 -34.91 47.54
C ARG A 8 -2.66 -34.63 47.53
N GLY A 9 -2.18 -33.44 47.88
CA GLY A 9 -2.53 -32.66 49.06
C GLY A 9 -1.30 -32.63 49.99
N GLY A 10 -0.83 -31.43 50.34
CA GLY A 10 0.31 -31.24 51.23
C GLY A 10 0.63 -29.77 51.40
N GLY A 11 0.00 -29.14 52.39
CA GLY A 11 0.29 -27.76 52.79
C GLY A 11 1.54 -27.67 53.66
N PHE A 12 2.23 -26.54 53.56
CA PHE A 12 3.05 -25.98 54.63
C PHE A 12 2.92 -24.46 54.57
N GLY A 13 2.44 -23.88 55.69
CA GLY A 13 2.41 -22.44 55.90
C GLY A 13 3.72 -21.94 56.52
N GLY A 14 3.85 -20.61 56.55
CA GLY A 14 4.82 -19.86 57.37
C GLY A 14 5.49 -18.74 56.58
N ARG A 15 5.06 -17.47 56.66
CA ARG A 15 5.25 -16.43 57.70
C ARG A 15 6.50 -15.56 57.44
N GLY A 16 6.29 -14.23 57.43
CA GLY A 16 7.32 -13.17 57.46
C GLY A 16 7.41 -12.38 56.15
N GLY A 17 7.15 -11.08 56.03
CA GLY A 17 7.05 -10.01 57.02
C GLY A 17 8.37 -9.22 57.13
N PHE A 18 8.60 -8.26 56.22
CA PHE A 18 9.49 -7.09 56.33
C PHE A 18 9.01 -6.11 55.23
N GLY A 19 8.73 -4.83 55.46
CA GLY A 19 9.26 -3.91 56.47
C GLY A 19 10.00 -2.78 55.75
N ASP A 20 9.46 -1.58 55.88
CA ASP A 20 9.91 -0.26 55.41
C ASP A 20 11.41 -0.01 55.17
N ARG A 21 11.67 0.77 54.10
CA ARG A 21 12.69 1.83 54.00
C ARG A 21 12.20 2.76 52.89
N GLY A 22 11.97 4.05 53.08
CA GLY A 22 12.65 5.00 53.95
C GLY A 22 13.08 6.16 53.05
N GLY A 23 12.48 7.33 53.24
CA GLY A 23 12.67 8.51 52.39
C GLY A 23 13.96 9.30 52.64
N ARG A 24 14.26 10.19 51.69
CA ARG A 24 15.07 11.42 51.76
C ARG A 24 14.94 12.09 50.38
N GLY A 25 14.59 13.34 50.16
CA GLY A 25 14.71 14.53 51.00
C GLY A 25 15.70 15.52 50.36
N GLY A 26 15.20 16.61 49.78
CA GLY A 26 15.80 17.95 49.91
C GLY A 26 16.63 18.57 48.77
N GLY A 27 16.24 19.82 48.41
CA GLY A 27 17.14 20.97 48.16
C GLY A 27 17.44 21.33 46.70
N ARG A 28 16.85 22.37 46.09
CA ARG A 28 17.11 23.85 46.16
C ARG A 28 18.43 24.36 45.52
N GLY A 29 18.26 25.32 44.60
CA GLY A 29 19.20 26.38 44.23
C GLY A 29 20.09 26.06 43.02
N GLY A 30 20.36 26.94 42.04
CA GLY A 30 20.02 28.34 41.85
C GLY A 30 20.98 28.97 40.83
N PHE A 31 20.46 29.94 40.07
CA PHE A 31 21.11 31.15 39.52
C PHE A 31 22.21 31.12 38.43
N GLY A 32 21.98 32.01 37.46
CA GLY A 32 22.98 32.82 36.75
C GLY A 32 23.30 32.33 35.33
N GLY A 33 23.23 33.11 34.25
CA GLY A 33 23.15 34.55 34.06
C GLY A 33 23.88 34.92 32.74
N GLY A 34 23.45 36.00 32.07
CA GLY A 34 24.13 36.60 30.90
C GLY A 34 23.38 36.39 29.58
N ARG A 35 22.49 37.27 29.07
CA ARG A 35 22.62 38.69 28.64
C ARG A 35 23.74 38.96 27.62
N GLY A 36 23.29 39.37 26.42
CA GLY A 36 24.05 40.17 25.44
C GLY A 36 23.32 40.13 24.09
N ARG A 37 22.45 41.11 23.80
CA ARG A 37 22.71 42.28 22.88
C ARG A 37 23.00 41.83 21.44
N GLY A 38 22.34 42.30 20.38
CA GLY A 38 21.43 43.42 20.20
C GLY A 38 21.50 43.90 18.74
N GLY A 39 20.46 44.59 18.27
CA GLY A 39 20.43 45.42 17.04
C GLY A 39 20.34 44.62 15.72
N GLY A 40 19.56 44.99 14.71
CA GLY A 40 18.85 46.24 14.45
C GLY A 40 19.05 46.63 12.98
N PHE A 41 17.93 46.95 12.32
CA PHE A 41 17.78 47.84 11.17
C PHE A 41 17.99 47.39 9.71
N ARG A 42 16.86 47.55 9.00
CA ARG A 42 16.63 47.84 7.58
C ARG A 42 17.72 48.65 6.87
N GLY A 43 17.92 48.35 5.58
CA GLY A 43 18.59 49.25 4.64
C GLY A 43 18.28 48.90 3.19
N ARG A 44 17.44 49.71 2.55
CA ARG A 44 17.15 49.75 1.10
C ARG A 44 18.23 50.63 0.46
N GLY A 45 18.83 50.20 -0.66
CA GLY A 45 19.84 50.98 -1.38
C GLY A 45 19.95 50.55 -2.84
N ARG A 46 19.91 51.54 -3.72
CA ARG A 46 19.74 51.50 -5.18
C ARG A 46 20.95 52.17 -5.83
N GLY A 47 21.29 51.79 -7.07
CA GLY A 47 22.27 52.46 -7.95
C GLY A 47 23.39 51.48 -8.33
N GLY A 48 23.59 51.12 -9.59
CA GLY A 48 23.85 51.96 -10.78
C GLY A 48 25.34 51.76 -11.12
N GLY A 49 25.83 51.58 -12.35
CA GLY A 49 25.29 51.51 -13.70
C GLY A 49 26.47 51.21 -14.64
N GLY A 50 26.23 51.24 -15.96
CA GLY A 50 27.25 51.68 -16.92
C GLY A 50 27.88 50.64 -17.86
N GLY A 51 27.59 50.81 -19.16
CA GLY A 51 28.45 50.46 -20.30
C GLY A 51 28.00 49.21 -21.07
N GLY A 52 27.63 49.24 -22.36
CA GLY A 52 27.70 50.28 -23.38
C GLY A 52 28.18 49.69 -24.72
N GLY A 53 27.49 50.02 -25.82
CA GLY A 53 27.89 49.80 -27.22
C GLY A 53 27.46 48.45 -27.79
N GLY A 54 26.58 48.33 -28.78
CA GLY A 54 26.49 49.07 -30.06
C GLY A 54 26.90 48.07 -31.16
N GLY A 55 26.28 47.95 -32.33
CA GLY A 55 25.20 48.62 -33.02
C GLY A 55 25.19 48.08 -34.46
N GLY A 56 24.07 48.29 -35.18
CA GLY A 56 23.95 48.14 -36.64
C GLY A 56 23.82 46.69 -37.14
N GLY A 57 22.93 46.32 -38.06
CA GLY A 57 22.14 47.11 -38.99
C GLY A 57 22.28 46.50 -40.39
N GLY A 58 21.15 46.18 -41.01
CA GLY A 58 21.01 46.22 -42.47
C GLY A 58 20.99 44.89 -43.24
N GLY A 59 20.03 44.81 -44.16
CA GLY A 59 20.30 44.32 -45.51
C GLY A 59 19.73 42.95 -45.86
N GLY A 60 18.60 42.94 -46.56
CA GLY A 60 18.09 41.75 -47.24
C GLY A 60 18.70 41.51 -48.62
N ARG A 61 18.11 40.51 -49.30
CA ARG A 61 18.20 40.07 -50.71
C ARG A 61 19.14 38.90 -51.01
N GLY A 62 18.52 37.83 -51.50
CA GLY A 62 18.89 37.21 -52.76
C GLY A 62 19.53 35.82 -52.69
N GLY A 63 19.04 34.92 -53.54
CA GLY A 63 19.79 33.74 -53.99
C GLY A 63 19.02 32.43 -53.91
N GLY A 64 18.23 32.13 -54.95
CA GLY A 64 17.68 30.79 -55.15
C GLY A 64 18.72 29.84 -55.75
N PHE A 65 18.60 28.55 -55.44
CA PHE A 65 19.10 27.45 -56.27
C PHE A 65 18.19 26.22 -56.07
N GLN A 66 17.54 25.79 -57.15
CA GLN A 66 17.01 24.45 -57.29
C GLN A 66 18.19 23.50 -57.57
N SER A 67 18.25 22.34 -56.90
CA SER A 67 18.81 21.13 -57.51
C SER A 67 18.45 19.88 -56.70
N GLY A 68 17.83 18.92 -57.40
CA GLY A 68 18.29 17.53 -57.46
C GLY A 68 18.27 16.71 -56.18
N GLY A 69 17.32 15.77 -56.11
CA GLY A 69 17.12 14.91 -54.95
C GLY A 69 18.14 13.78 -54.78
N ASN A 70 18.11 13.16 -53.59
CA ASN A 70 18.23 11.70 -53.47
C ASN A 70 17.77 11.25 -52.07
N ARG A 71 16.78 10.36 -52.07
CA ARG A 71 16.62 9.18 -51.19
C ARG A 71 17.13 9.28 -49.73
N GLY A 72 16.18 9.16 -48.80
CA GLY A 72 16.30 8.08 -47.82
C GLY A 72 16.08 8.45 -46.35
N ARG A 73 15.11 7.73 -45.77
CA ARG A 73 14.95 7.43 -44.33
C ARG A 73 14.33 8.52 -43.46
N GLY A 74 13.02 8.67 -43.64
CA GLY A 74 12.13 8.91 -42.51
C GLY A 74 12.31 7.81 -41.47
N ARG A 75 12.91 8.15 -40.32
CA ARG A 75 12.97 7.29 -39.14
C ARG A 75 11.76 7.60 -38.26
N GLY A 76 10.57 7.32 -38.79
CA GLY A 76 9.35 7.22 -38.00
C GLY A 76 9.50 6.04 -37.05
N GLY A 77 9.71 6.34 -35.76
CA GLY A 77 9.82 5.35 -34.69
C GLY A 77 8.48 4.64 -34.45
N LYS A 78 8.13 3.70 -35.32
CA LYS A 78 7.26 2.57 -34.96
C LYS A 78 8.16 1.43 -34.52
N ARG A 79 8.20 1.15 -33.21
CA ARG A 79 8.43 -0.20 -32.65
C ARG A 79 8.23 -0.16 -31.14
N GLY A 80 6.98 -0.35 -30.75
CA GLY A 80 6.56 -0.64 -29.39
C GLY A 80 5.30 -1.50 -29.34
N ASN A 81 5.07 -2.33 -30.37
CA ASN A 81 4.07 -3.41 -30.30
C ASN A 81 4.82 -4.73 -30.15
N GLN A 82 5.39 -4.94 -28.97
CA GLN A 82 5.81 -6.29 -28.57
C GLN A 82 4.61 -6.96 -27.91
N SER A 83 4.38 -8.21 -28.31
CA SER A 83 3.50 -9.19 -27.66
C SER A 83 2.06 -9.29 -28.17
N GLY A 84 1.91 -9.63 -29.45
CA GLY A 84 0.92 -10.65 -29.80
C GLY A 84 1.47 -12.05 -29.45
N LYS A 85 1.80 -12.29 -28.17
CA LYS A 85 1.89 -13.66 -27.68
C LYS A 85 0.44 -14.11 -27.52
N ASN A 86 0.08 -15.29 -28.01
CA ASN A 86 -1.20 -15.90 -27.67
C ASN A 86 -1.19 -16.17 -26.17
N VAL A 87 -1.68 -15.19 -25.41
CA VAL A 87 -1.80 -15.24 -23.97
C VAL A 87 -3.22 -15.68 -23.69
N MET A 88 -3.36 -16.84 -23.08
CA MET A 88 -4.65 -17.36 -22.64
C MET A 88 -4.79 -17.04 -21.15
N VAL A 89 -5.96 -16.53 -20.76
CA VAL A 89 -6.27 -16.29 -19.34
C VAL A 89 -7.29 -17.32 -18.91
N GLU A 90 -6.92 -18.11 -17.90
CA GLU A 90 -7.74 -19.17 -17.33
C GLU A 90 -8.16 -18.78 -15.90
N PRO A 91 -9.38 -19.08 -15.47
CA PRO A 91 -9.77 -18.88 -14.08
C PRO A 91 -8.95 -19.78 -13.13
N HIS A 92 -8.52 -19.22 -12.00
CA HIS A 92 -7.90 -19.99 -10.93
C HIS A 92 -8.98 -20.66 -10.06
N ARG A 93 -8.59 -21.62 -9.20
CA ARG A 93 -9.50 -22.20 -8.17
C ARG A 93 -10.08 -21.17 -7.18
N HIS A 94 -9.48 -19.98 -7.10
CA HIS A 94 -9.97 -18.92 -6.22
C HIS A 94 -10.71 -17.91 -7.08
N GLU A 95 -11.92 -17.56 -6.68
CA GLU A 95 -12.76 -16.61 -7.39
C GLU A 95 -12.08 -15.24 -7.53
N GLY A 96 -12.18 -14.62 -8.71
CA GLY A 96 -11.57 -13.32 -9.02
C GLY A 96 -10.06 -13.35 -9.28
N VAL A 97 -9.42 -14.52 -9.20
CA VAL A 97 -8.01 -14.72 -9.54
C VAL A 97 -7.91 -15.54 -10.82
N PHE A 98 -6.95 -15.20 -11.67
CA PHE A 98 -6.76 -15.87 -12.96
C PHE A 98 -5.28 -16.21 -13.18
N ILE A 99 -5.01 -17.17 -14.06
CA ILE A 99 -3.68 -17.54 -14.53
C ILE A 99 -3.56 -17.13 -15.99
N CYS A 100 -2.55 -16.34 -16.28
CA CYS A 100 -2.14 -15.99 -17.62
C CYS A 100 -1.12 -17.04 -18.09
N ARG A 101 -1.55 -17.94 -18.98
CA ARG A 101 -0.69 -18.95 -19.62
C ARG A 101 0.07 -18.33 -20.79
N GLY A 102 1.37 -18.57 -20.84
CA GLY A 102 2.24 -18.05 -21.88
C GLY A 102 3.56 -18.79 -21.92
N LYS A 103 4.67 -18.06 -22.08
CA LYS A 103 6.01 -18.65 -21.99
C LYS A 103 6.39 -18.99 -20.54
N GLU A 104 5.87 -18.18 -19.63
CA GLU A 104 5.95 -18.34 -18.18
C GLU A 104 4.55 -18.03 -17.66
N ASP A 105 4.03 -18.88 -16.77
CA ASP A 105 2.72 -18.67 -16.18
C ASP A 105 2.79 -17.55 -15.15
N ALA A 106 1.80 -16.67 -15.19
CA ALA A 106 1.71 -15.55 -14.28
C ALA A 106 0.34 -15.50 -13.60
N LEU A 107 0.35 -15.26 -12.28
CA LEU A 107 -0.88 -14.95 -11.55
C LEU A 107 -1.35 -13.54 -11.96
N VAL A 108 -2.63 -13.39 -12.27
CA VAL A 108 -3.21 -12.12 -12.71
C VAL A 108 -4.57 -11.85 -12.04
N THR A 109 -4.91 -10.57 -11.90
CA THR A 109 -6.23 -10.11 -11.44
C THR A 109 -6.88 -9.21 -12.50
N LYS A 110 -8.21 -9.19 -12.57
CA LYS A 110 -8.96 -8.31 -13.48
C LYS A 110 -8.83 -6.86 -13.01
N ASN A 111 -8.33 -5.97 -13.86
CA ASN A 111 -8.12 -4.58 -13.49
C ASN A 111 -9.46 -3.83 -13.39
N LEU A 112 -9.73 -3.23 -12.23
CA LEU A 112 -10.89 -2.36 -12.05
C LEU A 112 -10.77 -1.00 -12.74
N VAL A 113 -9.54 -0.52 -12.97
CA VAL A 113 -9.27 0.77 -13.62
C VAL A 113 -8.39 0.54 -14.84
N PRO A 114 -8.96 0.14 -15.99
CA PRO A 114 -8.20 -0.15 -17.21
C PRO A 114 -7.34 1.04 -17.64
N GLY A 115 -6.16 0.76 -18.21
CA GLY A 115 -5.26 1.81 -18.67
C GLY A 115 -4.26 2.28 -17.60
N GLU A 116 -4.48 1.97 -16.33
CA GLU A 116 -3.59 2.36 -15.24
C GLU A 116 -2.87 1.19 -14.55
N SER A 117 -1.56 1.34 -14.32
CA SER A 117 -0.76 0.46 -13.45
C SER A 117 -0.49 1.14 -12.11
N VAL A 118 -0.47 0.38 -11.01
CA VAL A 118 -0.26 0.93 -9.66
C VAL A 118 1.23 1.06 -9.32
N TYR A 119 2.04 0.06 -9.65
CA TYR A 119 3.46 0.01 -9.30
C TYR A 119 4.35 -0.39 -10.48
N GLY A 120 3.85 -0.24 -11.71
CA GLY A 120 4.56 -0.56 -12.95
C GLY A 120 4.55 -2.04 -13.32
N GLU A 121 3.57 -2.80 -12.80
CA GLU A 121 3.35 -4.20 -13.16
C GLU A 121 2.98 -4.38 -14.63
N LYS A 122 3.29 -5.57 -15.17
CA LYS A 122 2.88 -5.95 -16.52
C LYS A 122 1.35 -6.05 -16.58
N ARG A 123 0.78 -5.62 -17.71
CA ARG A 123 -0.66 -5.65 -17.97
C ARG A 123 -0.92 -6.40 -19.27
N VAL A 124 -2.00 -7.15 -19.28
CA VAL A 124 -2.44 -7.95 -20.43
C VAL A 124 -3.84 -7.49 -20.77
N SER A 125 -4.05 -7.02 -21.99
CA SER A 125 -5.40 -6.71 -22.48
C SER A 125 -5.87 -7.83 -23.37
N ILE A 126 -7.07 -8.35 -23.10
CA ILE A 126 -7.76 -9.34 -23.93
C ILE A 126 -9.05 -8.69 -24.41
N ALA A 127 -9.33 -8.82 -25.71
CA ALA A 127 -10.61 -8.43 -26.27
C ALA A 127 -11.55 -9.64 -26.17
N GLU A 128 -12.59 -9.55 -25.35
CA GLU A 128 -13.68 -10.52 -25.31
C GLU A 128 -14.91 -9.85 -25.97
N GLY A 129 -15.13 -10.15 -27.25
CA GLY A 129 -16.15 -9.45 -28.04
C GLY A 129 -15.81 -7.98 -28.24
N ASP A 130 -16.75 -7.09 -27.91
CA ASP A 130 -16.59 -5.64 -28.00
C ASP A 130 -15.93 -5.03 -26.75
N ASP A 131 -15.83 -5.79 -25.65
CA ASP A 131 -15.26 -5.32 -24.39
C ASP A 131 -13.77 -5.64 -24.29
N LYS A 132 -12.99 -4.61 -23.95
CA LYS A 132 -11.55 -4.74 -23.69
C LYS A 132 -11.32 -4.94 -22.20
N ILE A 133 -11.09 -6.19 -21.80
CA ILE A 133 -10.75 -6.53 -20.42
C ILE A 133 -9.24 -6.42 -20.23
N GLU A 134 -8.81 -5.71 -19.19
CA GLU A 134 -7.41 -5.60 -18.81
C GLU A 134 -7.14 -6.42 -17.54
N TYR A 135 -6.07 -7.20 -17.55
CA TYR A 135 -5.55 -7.98 -16.44
C TYR A 135 -4.20 -7.44 -15.98
N ARG A 136 -3.92 -7.54 -14.68
CA ARG A 136 -2.68 -7.08 -14.04
C ARG A 136 -1.90 -8.25 -13.48
N ALA A 137 -0.61 -8.33 -13.79
CA ALA A 137 0.28 -9.33 -13.22
C ALA A 137 0.49 -9.11 -11.71
N TRP A 138 0.31 -10.17 -10.93
CA TRP A 138 0.47 -10.15 -9.49
C TRP A 138 1.76 -10.88 -9.11
N ASN A 139 2.73 -10.11 -8.59
CA ASN A 139 4.06 -10.64 -8.29
C ASN A 139 4.09 -11.34 -6.90
N PRO A 140 4.36 -12.66 -6.84
CA PRO A 140 4.43 -13.41 -5.58
C PRO A 140 5.62 -13.00 -4.68
N PHE A 141 6.71 -12.48 -5.25
CA PHE A 141 7.87 -12.01 -4.48
C PHE A 141 7.62 -10.66 -3.79
N ARG A 142 6.54 -9.96 -4.16
CA ARG A 142 6.16 -8.67 -3.56
C ARG A 142 4.88 -8.77 -2.71
N SER A 143 4.14 -9.86 -2.82
CA SER A 143 2.86 -10.03 -2.16
C SER A 143 2.75 -11.41 -1.52
N LYS A 144 2.66 -11.41 -0.19
CA LYS A 144 2.55 -12.65 0.60
C LYS A 144 1.26 -13.41 0.30
N LEU A 145 0.18 -12.69 -0.05
CA LEU A 145 -1.08 -13.30 -0.47
C LEU A 145 -0.93 -14.01 -1.83
N ALA A 146 -0.26 -13.40 -2.82
CA ALA A 146 0.03 -14.08 -4.09
C ALA A 146 0.93 -15.31 -3.88
N ALA A 147 1.95 -15.20 -3.02
CA ALA A 147 2.80 -16.32 -2.65
C ALA A 147 2.00 -17.46 -2.00
N ALA A 148 1.05 -17.14 -1.12
CA ALA A 148 0.16 -18.14 -0.50
C ALA A 148 -0.76 -18.83 -1.51
N ILE A 149 -1.32 -18.07 -2.47
CA ILE A 149 -2.15 -18.59 -3.55
C ILE A 149 -1.36 -19.58 -4.42
N LEU A 150 -0.18 -19.18 -4.89
CA LEU A 150 0.70 -20.07 -5.67
C LEU A 150 1.22 -21.24 -4.84
N GLY A 151 1.43 -21.03 -3.54
CA GLY A 151 1.85 -22.06 -2.58
C GLY A 151 0.78 -23.10 -2.27
N GLY A 152 -0.43 -22.97 -2.80
CA GLY A 152 -1.43 -24.04 -2.70
C GLY A 152 -2.45 -23.87 -1.56
N ILE A 153 -2.58 -22.69 -0.93
CA ILE A 153 -3.59 -22.45 0.13
C ILE A 153 -5.01 -22.84 -0.32
N ASP A 154 -5.73 -23.62 0.49
CA ASP A 154 -7.03 -24.16 0.07
C ASP A 154 -8.10 -23.07 -0.12
N GLN A 155 -8.28 -22.22 0.89
CA GLN A 155 -9.24 -21.11 0.85
C GLN A 155 -8.63 -19.82 1.41
N ILE A 156 -8.75 -18.73 0.63
CA ILE A 156 -8.39 -17.37 1.07
C ILE A 156 -9.59 -16.59 1.61
N HIS A 157 -10.81 -17.09 1.36
CA HIS A 157 -12.11 -16.47 1.69
C HIS A 157 -12.39 -15.08 1.08
N ILE A 158 -11.40 -14.47 0.44
CA ILE A 158 -11.57 -13.26 -0.38
C ILE A 158 -12.21 -13.67 -1.70
N LYS A 159 -13.44 -13.21 -1.91
CA LYS A 159 -14.25 -13.50 -3.10
C LYS A 159 -14.89 -12.21 -3.64
N PRO A 160 -15.35 -12.19 -4.89
CA PRO A 160 -16.14 -11.08 -5.42
C PRO A 160 -17.33 -10.75 -4.49
N GLY A 161 -17.53 -9.46 -4.22
CA GLY A 161 -18.57 -8.95 -3.31
C GLY A 161 -18.25 -9.03 -1.81
N ALA A 162 -17.13 -9.63 -1.41
CA ALA A 162 -16.77 -9.73 0.02
C ALA A 162 -16.33 -8.38 0.61
N LYS A 163 -16.56 -8.19 1.91
CA LYS A 163 -15.99 -7.08 2.67
C LYS A 163 -14.71 -7.54 3.36
N VAL A 164 -13.59 -6.92 3.02
CA VAL A 164 -12.26 -7.28 3.52
C VAL A 164 -11.67 -6.17 4.36
N LEU A 165 -11.18 -6.52 5.55
CA LEU A 165 -10.34 -5.63 6.37
C LEU A 165 -8.87 -6.03 6.19
N TYR A 166 -8.08 -5.13 5.61
CA TYR A 166 -6.65 -5.32 5.39
C TYR A 166 -5.86 -4.56 6.46
N LEU A 167 -5.15 -5.27 7.32
CA LEU A 167 -4.30 -4.70 8.37
C LEU A 167 -2.84 -4.65 7.89
N GLY A 168 -2.26 -3.45 7.85
CA GLY A 168 -0.89 -3.23 7.36
C GLY A 168 -0.83 -3.07 5.84
N ALA A 169 -1.65 -2.18 5.29
CA ALA A 169 -1.79 -1.97 3.85
C ALA A 169 -0.54 -1.40 3.15
N ALA A 170 0.39 -0.80 3.89
CA ALA A 170 1.55 -0.08 3.41
C ALA A 170 1.17 0.91 2.27
N SER A 171 1.84 0.82 1.13
CA SER A 171 1.55 1.65 -0.05
C SER A 171 0.36 1.15 -0.89
N GLY A 172 -0.28 0.04 -0.50
CA GLY A 172 -1.46 -0.48 -1.18
C GLY A 172 -1.19 -1.37 -2.41
N THR A 173 0.03 -1.86 -2.61
CA THR A 173 0.37 -2.74 -3.75
C THR A 173 -0.49 -4.01 -3.77
N THR A 174 -0.49 -4.78 -2.68
CA THR A 174 -1.36 -5.97 -2.53
C THR A 174 -2.83 -5.59 -2.40
N VAL A 175 -3.14 -4.51 -1.68
CA VAL A 175 -4.52 -4.02 -1.51
C VAL A 175 -5.18 -3.75 -2.86
N SER A 176 -4.43 -3.24 -3.84
CA SER A 176 -4.96 -3.02 -5.19
C SER A 176 -5.40 -4.32 -5.88
N HIS A 177 -4.72 -5.44 -5.64
CA HIS A 177 -5.11 -6.75 -6.18
C HIS A 177 -6.27 -7.36 -5.39
N VAL A 178 -6.33 -7.16 -4.07
CA VAL A 178 -7.48 -7.57 -3.26
C VAL A 178 -8.75 -6.82 -3.68
N SER A 179 -8.62 -5.52 -3.94
CA SER A 179 -9.70 -4.69 -4.50
C SER A 179 -10.15 -5.20 -5.87
N ASP A 180 -9.21 -5.55 -6.76
CA ASP A 180 -9.52 -6.14 -8.06
C ASP A 180 -10.33 -7.47 -7.94
N ILE A 181 -9.98 -8.33 -6.97
CA ILE A 181 -10.68 -9.61 -6.72
C ILE A 181 -12.10 -9.40 -6.18
N VAL A 182 -12.22 -8.49 -5.20
CA VAL A 182 -13.49 -8.20 -4.52
C VAL A 182 -14.48 -7.50 -5.47
N GLY A 183 -13.98 -6.74 -6.44
CA GLY A 183 -14.83 -6.06 -7.42
C GLY A 183 -15.54 -4.83 -6.85
N LEU A 184 -16.46 -4.26 -7.64
CA LEU A 184 -17.20 -3.04 -7.29
C LEU A 184 -18.28 -3.27 -6.22
N ASP A 185 -18.79 -4.50 -6.10
CA ASP A 185 -19.86 -4.84 -5.16
C ASP A 185 -19.35 -5.06 -3.72
N GLY A 186 -18.05 -5.28 -3.56
CA GLY A 186 -17.44 -5.44 -2.25
C GLY A 186 -16.57 -4.24 -1.85
N LEU A 187 -16.01 -4.31 -0.65
CA LEU A 187 -15.26 -3.21 -0.05
C LEU A 187 -13.98 -3.70 0.59
N VAL A 188 -12.91 -2.90 0.46
CA VAL A 188 -11.63 -3.16 1.11
C VAL A 188 -11.31 -2.00 2.05
N TYR A 189 -11.37 -2.26 3.36
CA TYR A 189 -10.91 -1.34 4.39
C TYR A 189 -9.41 -1.53 4.59
N ALA A 190 -8.61 -0.54 4.20
CA ALA A 190 -7.15 -0.63 4.22
C ALA A 190 -6.59 0.19 5.39
N VAL A 191 -6.17 -0.49 6.46
CA VAL A 191 -5.60 0.13 7.65
C VAL A 191 -4.09 0.25 7.52
N GLU A 192 -3.58 1.46 7.64
CA GLU A 192 -2.15 1.75 7.64
C GLU A 192 -1.79 2.79 8.70
N PHE A 193 -0.71 2.57 9.44
CA PHE A 193 -0.28 3.49 10.49
C PHE A 193 0.62 4.61 9.94
N SER A 194 1.46 4.31 8.96
CA SER A 194 2.44 5.26 8.43
C SER A 194 1.76 6.35 7.60
N HIS A 195 1.96 7.62 7.97
CA HIS A 195 1.50 8.75 7.15
C HIS A 195 2.14 8.80 5.76
N ARG A 196 3.40 8.36 5.62
CA ARG A 196 4.09 8.36 4.32
C ARG A 196 3.41 7.37 3.39
N SER A 197 3.27 6.13 3.83
CA SER A 197 2.62 5.06 3.07
C SER A 197 1.13 5.35 2.86
N GLY A 198 0.50 5.97 3.86
CA GLY A 198 -0.88 6.43 3.81
C GLY A 198 -1.14 7.43 2.69
N ARG A 199 -0.19 8.30 2.31
CA ARG A 199 -0.34 9.19 1.15
C ARG A 199 -0.50 8.41 -0.16
N ASP A 200 0.31 7.37 -0.34
CA ASP A 200 0.24 6.52 -1.53
C ASP A 200 -1.07 5.71 -1.54
N LEU A 201 -1.46 5.18 -0.38
CA LEU A 201 -2.73 4.47 -0.21
C LEU A 201 -3.95 5.36 -0.50
N ILE A 202 -3.94 6.62 -0.07
CA ILE A 202 -5.01 7.58 -0.38
C ILE A 202 -5.04 7.88 -1.89
N ASN A 203 -3.89 8.03 -2.53
CA ASN A 203 -3.83 8.25 -3.98
C ASN A 203 -4.34 7.04 -4.78
N LEU A 204 -4.12 5.83 -4.27
CA LEU A 204 -4.71 4.61 -4.80
C LEU A 204 -6.24 4.60 -4.64
N ALA A 205 -6.74 4.95 -3.44
CA ALA A 205 -8.17 4.98 -3.14
C ALA A 205 -8.93 6.06 -3.92
N LYS A 206 -8.29 7.16 -4.33
CA LYS A 206 -8.90 8.14 -5.24
C LYS A 206 -9.29 7.54 -6.60
N LYS A 207 -8.58 6.50 -7.03
CA LYS A 207 -8.77 5.87 -8.33
C LYS A 207 -9.65 4.63 -8.24
N ARG A 208 -9.61 3.92 -7.10
CA ARG A 208 -10.40 2.73 -6.81
C ARG A 208 -11.43 3.04 -5.72
N THR A 209 -12.68 3.20 -6.13
CA THR A 209 -13.78 3.61 -5.25
C THR A 209 -14.17 2.57 -4.20
N ASN A 210 -13.80 1.30 -4.40
CA ASN A 210 -14.06 0.22 -3.46
C ASN A 210 -12.99 0.10 -2.33
N ILE A 211 -12.00 1.00 -2.29
CA ILE A 211 -10.99 1.04 -1.22
C ILE A 211 -11.28 2.20 -0.27
N ILE A 212 -11.41 1.90 1.02
CA ILE A 212 -11.53 2.90 2.08
C ILE A 212 -10.21 2.94 2.86
N PRO A 213 -9.37 3.98 2.67
CA PRO A 213 -8.10 4.10 3.38
C PRO A 213 -8.35 4.60 4.82
N VAL A 214 -7.78 3.91 5.79
CA VAL A 214 -7.87 4.25 7.22
C VAL A 214 -6.46 4.44 7.76
N ILE A 215 -6.07 5.69 7.99
CA ILE A 215 -4.72 6.03 8.47
C ILE A 215 -4.72 6.10 10.00
N GLU A 216 -4.69 4.93 10.63
CA GLU A 216 -4.74 4.79 12.09
C GLU A 216 -3.95 3.57 12.57
N ASP A 217 -3.65 3.53 13.86
CA ASP A 217 -2.97 2.38 14.48
C ASP A 217 -3.94 1.20 14.67
N ALA A 218 -3.64 0.07 14.00
CA ALA A 218 -4.40 -1.17 14.08
C ALA A 218 -4.54 -1.74 15.51
N ARG A 219 -3.66 -1.36 16.44
CA ARG A 219 -3.74 -1.74 17.88
C ARG A 219 -4.96 -1.17 18.59
N HIS A 220 -5.57 -0.12 18.03
CA HIS A 220 -6.62 0.67 18.67
C HIS A 220 -7.90 0.71 17.81
N PRO A 221 -8.61 -0.42 17.62
CA PRO A 221 -9.78 -0.51 16.72
C PRO A 221 -10.92 0.44 17.08
N HIS A 222 -11.01 0.88 18.34
CA HIS A 222 -11.99 1.86 18.78
C HIS A 222 -11.86 3.22 18.07
N LYS A 223 -10.67 3.61 17.59
CA LYS A 223 -10.44 4.89 16.92
C LYS A 223 -11.13 5.01 15.57
N TYR A 224 -11.18 3.90 14.82
CA TYR A 224 -11.78 3.85 13.49
C TYR A 224 -13.06 3.02 13.44
N ARG A 225 -13.64 2.69 14.60
CA ARG A 225 -14.87 1.90 14.68
C ARG A 225 -16.06 2.51 13.94
N MET A 226 -16.06 3.84 13.78
CA MET A 226 -17.13 4.55 13.08
C MET A 226 -17.02 4.44 11.55
N LEU A 227 -15.85 4.06 11.03
CA LEU A 227 -15.58 3.98 9.60
C LEU A 227 -15.80 2.57 9.04
N ILE A 228 -15.55 1.54 9.86
CA ILE A 228 -15.51 0.15 9.42
C ILE A 228 -16.80 -0.56 9.83
N ALA A 229 -17.52 -1.10 8.84
CA ALA A 229 -18.66 -1.97 9.05
C ALA A 229 -18.20 -3.42 9.34
N MET A 230 -19.14 -4.31 9.69
CA MET A 230 -18.84 -5.74 9.83
C MET A 230 -18.27 -6.30 8.52
N VAL A 231 -17.14 -6.99 8.62
CA VAL A 231 -16.39 -7.58 7.50
C VAL A 231 -16.49 -9.10 7.49
N ASP A 232 -16.26 -9.68 6.32
CA ASP A 232 -16.32 -11.12 6.09
C ASP A 232 -14.96 -11.77 6.31
N VAL A 233 -13.89 -11.05 5.92
CA VAL A 233 -12.51 -11.54 5.99
C VAL A 233 -11.56 -10.47 6.51
N ILE A 234 -10.63 -10.87 7.38
CA ILE A 234 -9.48 -10.05 7.76
C ILE A 234 -8.21 -10.61 7.13
N PHE A 235 -7.46 -9.77 6.41
CA PHE A 235 -6.10 -10.10 6.00
C PHE A 235 -5.10 -9.28 6.81
N ALA A 236 -4.19 -9.94 7.51
CA ALA A 236 -3.21 -9.28 8.37
C ALA A 236 -1.78 -9.47 7.88
N ASP A 237 -1.16 -8.38 7.45
CA ASP A 237 0.24 -8.31 7.02
C ASP A 237 1.08 -7.36 7.89
N VAL A 238 0.77 -7.36 9.18
CA VAL A 238 1.43 -6.51 10.18
C VAL A 238 2.66 -7.22 10.73
N ALA A 239 3.84 -6.61 10.57
CA ALA A 239 5.08 -7.11 11.15
C ALA A 239 5.30 -6.54 12.56
N GLN A 240 4.57 -7.04 13.55
CA GLN A 240 4.69 -6.63 14.95
C GLN A 240 4.76 -7.84 15.89
N PRO A 241 5.50 -7.78 17.01
CA PRO A 241 5.55 -8.88 17.99
C PRO A 241 4.18 -9.23 18.58
N ASP A 242 3.28 -8.25 18.68
CA ASP A 242 1.92 -8.40 19.21
C ASP A 242 0.86 -8.62 18.12
N GLN A 243 1.25 -9.14 16.94
CA GLN A 243 0.37 -9.35 15.78
C GLN A 243 -0.91 -10.13 16.14
N THR A 244 -0.81 -11.23 16.88
CA THR A 244 -1.97 -12.04 17.27
C THR A 244 -2.98 -11.23 18.08
N ARG A 245 -2.50 -10.37 18.99
CA ARG A 245 -3.36 -9.49 19.80
C ARG A 245 -4.06 -8.46 18.93
N ILE A 246 -3.33 -7.87 17.97
CA ILE A 246 -3.89 -6.91 17.00
C ILE A 246 -5.02 -7.56 16.20
N VAL A 247 -4.78 -8.75 15.65
CA VAL A 247 -5.78 -9.48 14.86
C VAL A 247 -6.98 -9.86 15.73
N ALA A 248 -6.75 -10.36 16.95
CA ALA A 248 -7.84 -10.73 17.86
C ALA A 248 -8.76 -9.54 18.21
N LEU A 249 -8.18 -8.37 18.52
CA LEU A 249 -8.96 -7.17 18.83
C LEU A 249 -9.78 -6.68 17.63
N ASN A 250 -9.18 -6.71 16.43
CA ASN A 250 -9.87 -6.34 15.20
C ASN A 250 -10.97 -7.32 14.83
N ALA A 251 -10.70 -8.62 14.96
CA ALA A 251 -11.68 -9.67 14.71
C ALA A 251 -12.87 -9.56 15.66
N HIS A 252 -12.62 -9.37 16.96
CA HIS A 252 -13.68 -9.18 17.93
C HIS A 252 -14.57 -7.96 17.65
N THR A 253 -14.00 -6.91 17.04
CA THR A 253 -14.73 -5.66 16.79
C THR A 253 -15.47 -5.65 15.46
N PHE A 254 -14.88 -6.23 14.40
CA PHE A 254 -15.37 -6.06 13.03
C PHE A 254 -15.69 -7.36 12.30
N LEU A 255 -15.16 -8.52 12.73
CA LEU A 255 -15.39 -9.76 12.00
C LEU A 255 -16.76 -10.32 12.34
N ARG A 256 -17.55 -10.64 11.31
CA ARG A 256 -18.86 -11.29 11.50
C ARG A 256 -18.71 -12.69 12.09
N ASN A 257 -19.76 -13.20 12.72
CA ASN A 257 -19.81 -14.59 13.14
C ASN A 257 -19.66 -15.52 11.93
N GLY A 258 -18.74 -16.48 11.99
CA GLY A 258 -18.37 -17.33 10.86
C GLY A 258 -17.53 -16.64 9.79
N GLY A 259 -17.02 -15.44 10.06
CA GLY A 259 -15.99 -14.79 9.24
C GLY A 259 -14.63 -15.47 9.39
N HIS A 260 -13.75 -15.20 8.43
CA HIS A 260 -12.43 -15.82 8.37
C HIS A 260 -11.32 -14.79 8.49
N PHE A 261 -10.12 -15.23 8.84
CA PHE A 261 -8.95 -14.37 8.82
C PHE A 261 -7.76 -15.11 8.25
N VAL A 262 -6.86 -14.37 7.62
CA VAL A 262 -5.60 -14.85 7.06
C VAL A 262 -4.49 -14.00 7.65
N ILE A 263 -3.52 -14.63 8.31
CA ILE A 263 -2.40 -13.96 8.97
C ILE A 263 -1.13 -14.34 8.24
N SER A 264 -0.37 -13.34 7.81
CA SER A 264 1.01 -13.55 7.39
C SER A 264 1.94 -13.36 8.57
N ILE A 265 2.50 -14.46 9.08
CA ILE A 265 3.50 -14.43 10.15
C ILE A 265 4.88 -14.16 9.56
N LYS A 266 5.69 -13.33 10.22
CA LYS A 266 7.06 -13.00 9.85
C LYS A 266 8.03 -13.41 10.94
#